data_AF-A0A6L6VC51-F1
#
_entry.id   AF-A0A6L6VC51-F1
#
_cell.length_a   1.000
_cell.length_b   1.000
_cell.length_c   1.000
_cell.angle_alpha   90.00
_cell.angle_beta   90.00
_cell.angle_gamma   90.00
#
_symmetry.space_group_name_H-M   'P 1'
#
loop_
_entity.id
_entity.type
_entity.pdbx_description
1 polymer ?
#
loop_
_entity_poly.entity_id
_entity_poly.type
_entity_poly.pdbx_seq_one_letter_code
_entity_poly.pdbx_strand_id
1 'polypeptide(L)'
;MTVPIWPDVLPRPERDTWQLTTTDPRLKRQNDGAVPSYRRRFSAVARSVTLSILISRANKAVFDQFYEELTGYGATPFYMPDPTTDSWPLLDDAGQPLLTDTGQPILLGEQWLVLFGDTPPSEAVVGVEFRISFSVTVMP
;
A
#
# COMPACT_ATOMS: atom_id res chain seq x y z
N MET A 1 12.26 -16.29 11.65
CA MET A 1 10.92 -15.68 11.63
C MET A 1 10.69 -15.16 10.22
N THR A 2 9.62 -15.58 9.57
CA THR A 2 9.28 -15.21 8.18
C THR A 2 8.29 -14.06 8.22
N VAL A 3 8.53 -13.00 7.46
CA VAL A 3 7.63 -11.85 7.34
C VAL A 3 6.35 -12.31 6.62
N PRO A 4 5.14 -12.07 7.16
CA PRO A 4 3.89 -12.42 6.49
C PRO A 4 3.77 -11.75 5.12
N ILE A 5 3.05 -12.39 4.21
CA ILE A 5 2.76 -11.86 2.87
C ILE A 5 1.25 -11.68 2.77
N TRP A 6 0.83 -10.56 2.19
CA TRP A 6 -0.57 -10.27 1.90
C TRP A 6 -1.20 -11.44 1.13
N PRO A 7 -2.36 -11.97 1.55
CA PRO A 7 -2.94 -13.16 0.92
C PRO A 7 -3.38 -12.91 -0.53
N ASP A 8 -2.93 -13.73 -1.48
CA ASP A 8 -3.26 -13.64 -2.90
C ASP A 8 -4.76 -13.87 -3.21
N VAL A 9 -5.48 -14.48 -2.27
CA VAL A 9 -6.93 -14.72 -2.36
C VAL A 9 -7.74 -13.44 -2.13
N LEU A 10 -7.16 -12.44 -1.45
CA LEU A 10 -7.81 -11.15 -1.25
C LEU A 10 -7.73 -10.32 -2.54
N PRO A 11 -8.82 -9.64 -2.92
CA PRO A 11 -8.82 -8.82 -4.12
C PRO A 11 -7.87 -7.65 -3.97
N ARG A 12 -7.49 -7.09 -5.12
CA ARG A 12 -6.77 -5.82 -5.15
C ARG A 12 -7.62 -4.72 -4.52
N PRO A 13 -6.99 -3.77 -3.79
CA PRO A 13 -7.69 -2.62 -3.26
C PRO A 13 -8.48 -1.83 -4.32
N GLU A 14 -9.62 -1.29 -3.92
CA GLU A 14 -10.44 -0.39 -4.73
C GLU A 14 -9.61 0.84 -5.12
N ARG A 15 -9.69 1.24 -6.39
CA ARG A 15 -8.96 2.42 -6.90
C ARG A 15 -9.57 3.73 -6.41
N ASP A 16 -10.88 3.77 -6.18
CA ASP A 16 -11.60 5.00 -5.83
C ASP A 16 -11.21 5.56 -4.46
N THR A 17 -10.81 4.69 -3.53
CA THR A 17 -10.39 5.05 -2.17
C THR A 17 -8.88 5.16 -2.01
N TRP A 18 -8.12 4.83 -3.06
CA TRP A 18 -6.67 4.88 -3.02
C TRP A 18 -6.20 6.32 -2.84
N GLN A 19 -5.46 6.55 -1.75
CA GLN A 19 -4.85 7.84 -1.48
C GLN A 19 -3.48 7.63 -0.86
N LEU A 20 -2.43 8.12 -1.53
CA LEU A 20 -1.07 8.15 -1.01
C LEU A 20 -0.75 9.53 -0.44
N THR A 21 -0.31 9.56 0.81
CA THR A 21 0.17 10.75 1.50
C THR A 21 1.62 10.54 1.92
N THR A 22 2.46 11.53 1.65
CA THR A 22 3.87 11.51 2.06
C THR A 22 4.04 12.46 3.23
N THR A 23 4.62 11.99 4.35
CA THR A 23 4.91 12.86 5.49
C THR A 23 5.89 13.96 5.08
N ASP A 24 5.64 15.24 5.42
CA ASP A 24 6.58 16.32 5.07
C ASP A 24 7.93 16.10 5.78
N PRO A 25 9.01 15.80 5.05
CA PRO A 25 10.29 15.52 5.65
C PRO A 25 11.08 16.79 5.96
N ARG A 26 10.52 17.98 5.69
CA ARG A 26 11.22 19.26 5.82
C ARG A 26 10.96 19.86 7.21
N LEU A 27 12.01 20.43 7.79
CA LEU A 27 11.92 21.30 8.95
C LEU A 27 12.12 22.75 8.49
N LYS A 28 11.11 23.59 8.73
CA LYS A 28 11.21 25.04 8.48
C LYS A 28 12.21 25.65 9.48
N ARG A 29 13.18 26.40 8.98
CA ARG A 29 14.08 27.20 9.82
C ARG A 29 13.37 28.45 10.30
N GLN A 30 13.60 28.81 11.55
CA GLN A 30 13.11 30.05 12.12
C GLN A 30 14.06 31.17 11.68
N ASN A 31 13.65 31.90 10.65
CA ASN A 31 14.39 33.04 10.12
C ASN A 31 13.44 34.24 10.05
N ASP A 32 13.90 35.44 10.42
CA ASP A 32 13.15 36.71 10.31
C ASP A 32 13.08 37.28 8.87
N GLY A 33 13.56 36.53 7.87
CA GLY A 33 13.54 36.92 6.46
C GLY A 33 12.23 36.56 5.76
N ALA A 34 11.86 37.31 4.71
CA ALA A 34 10.63 37.10 3.94
C ALA A 34 10.58 35.75 3.19
N VAL A 35 11.73 35.10 2.96
CA VAL A 35 11.83 33.83 2.25
C VAL A 35 11.94 32.66 3.24
N PRO A 36 11.00 31.70 3.22
CA PRO A 36 11.10 30.48 4.01
C PRO A 36 12.35 29.67 3.65
N SER A 37 13.11 29.25 4.67
CA SER A 37 14.23 28.32 4.51
C SER A 37 13.90 26.98 5.16
N TYR A 38 14.35 25.88 4.56
CA TYR A 38 14.06 24.52 5.03
C TYR A 38 15.35 23.69 5.10
N ARG A 39 15.38 22.70 6.00
CA ARG A 39 16.35 21.59 5.97
C ARG A 39 15.63 20.25 6.03
N ARG A 40 16.29 19.19 5.57
CA ARG A 40 15.77 17.81 5.68
C ARG A 40 15.79 17.37 7.16
N ARG A 41 14.66 16.91 7.68
CA ARG A 41 14.48 16.37 9.04
C ARG A 41 14.74 14.87 9.09
N PHE A 42 14.24 14.12 8.11
CA PHE A 42 14.34 12.66 8.05
C PHE A 42 15.07 12.21 6.78
N SER A 43 16.01 11.28 6.92
CA SER A 43 16.69 10.63 5.78
C SER A 43 15.77 9.64 5.06
N ALA A 44 14.75 9.14 5.73
CA ALA A 44 13.79 8.18 5.21
C ALA A 44 12.37 8.70 5.50
N VAL A 45 11.51 8.70 4.48
CA VAL A 45 10.19 9.35 4.56
C VAL A 45 9.12 8.28 4.45
N ALA A 46 8.34 8.13 5.52
CA ALA A 46 7.18 7.25 5.53
C ALA A 46 6.13 7.73 4.53
N ARG A 47 5.56 6.78 3.79
CA ARG A 47 4.42 7.01 2.90
C ARG A 47 3.22 6.28 3.48
N SER A 48 2.16 7.00 3.79
CA SER A 48 0.92 6.41 4.29
C SER A 48 -0.08 6.30 3.14
N VAL A 49 -0.64 5.11 2.95
CA VAL A 49 -1.57 4.78 1.87
C VAL A 49 -2.87 4.31 2.49
N THR A 50 -3.98 4.96 2.11
CA THR A 50 -5.33 4.51 2.47
C THR A 50 -5.86 3.58 1.37
N LEU A 51 -6.43 2.45 1.78
CA LEU A 51 -6.90 1.38 0.90
C LEU A 51 -8.26 0.88 1.39
N SER A 52 -9.10 0.39 0.48
CA SER A 52 -10.24 -0.46 0.82
C SER A 52 -10.31 -1.70 -0.06
N ILE A 53 -10.82 -2.79 0.49
CA ILE A 53 -11.13 -4.01 -0.27
C ILE A 53 -12.61 -4.36 -0.07
N LEU A 54 -13.25 -4.84 -1.12
CA LEU A 54 -14.62 -5.35 -1.08
C LEU A 54 -14.58 -6.88 -1.17
N ILE A 55 -15.04 -7.57 -0.13
CA ILE A 55 -14.84 -9.01 0.02
C ILE A 55 -16.08 -9.75 0.50
N SER A 56 -16.19 -11.02 0.13
CA SER A 56 -17.21 -11.92 0.64
C SER A 56 -16.96 -12.30 2.11
N ARG A 57 -17.95 -12.92 2.76
CA ARG A 57 -17.81 -13.42 4.15
C ARG A 57 -16.66 -14.42 4.33
N ALA A 58 -16.37 -15.22 3.31
CA ALA A 58 -15.28 -16.20 3.33
C ALA A 58 -13.92 -15.49 3.29
N ASN A 59 -13.74 -14.55 2.36
CA ASN A 59 -12.52 -13.76 2.26
C ASN A 59 -12.34 -12.83 3.47
N LYS A 60 -13.42 -12.40 4.11
CA LYS A 60 -13.36 -11.70 5.39
C LYS A 60 -12.66 -12.53 6.46
N ALA A 61 -12.98 -13.82 6.57
CA ALA A 61 -12.31 -14.69 7.54
C ALA A 61 -10.79 -14.79 7.28
N VAL A 62 -10.38 -14.77 6.00
CA VAL A 62 -8.97 -14.75 5.60
C VAL A 62 -8.31 -13.43 6.03
N PHE A 63 -8.97 -12.30 5.82
CA PHE A 63 -8.47 -11.00 6.28
C PHE A 63 -8.37 -10.93 7.80
N ASP A 64 -9.42 -11.35 8.51
CA ASP A 64 -9.46 -11.35 9.98
C ASP A 64 -8.30 -12.20 10.54
N GLN A 65 -8.10 -13.42 10.00
CA GLN A 65 -6.98 -14.28 10.39
C GLN A 65 -5.61 -13.63 10.12
N PHE A 66 -5.44 -13.01 8.95
CA PHE A 66 -4.20 -12.33 8.60
C PHE A 66 -3.91 -11.15 9.55
N TYR A 67 -4.92 -10.33 9.81
CA TYR A 67 -4.78 -9.17 10.68
C TYR A 67 -4.53 -9.57 12.14
N GLU A 68 -5.34 -10.47 12.70
CA GLU A 68 -5.29 -10.82 14.11
C GLU A 68 -4.11 -11.75 14.44
N GLU A 69 -3.91 -12.82 13.66
CA GLU A 69 -2.94 -13.86 13.98
C GLU A 69 -1.56 -13.58 13.36
N LEU A 70 -1.50 -13.31 12.05
CA LEU A 70 -0.23 -13.20 11.33
C LEU A 70 0.48 -11.87 11.60
N THR A 71 -0.28 -10.77 11.67
CA THR A 71 0.28 -9.45 11.94
C THR A 71 0.18 -9.01 13.40
N GLY A 72 -0.47 -9.81 14.25
CA GLY A 72 -0.64 -9.50 15.68
C GLY A 72 -1.42 -8.20 15.90
N TYR A 73 -2.58 -8.07 15.24
CA TYR A 73 -3.36 -6.83 15.17
C TYR A 73 -2.61 -5.67 14.50
N GLY A 74 -1.82 -5.98 13.46
CA GLY A 74 -1.04 -5.01 12.69
C GLY A 74 0.24 -4.50 13.35
N ALA A 75 0.69 -5.14 14.44
CA ALA A 75 1.93 -4.79 15.14
C ALA A 75 3.20 -5.19 14.38
N THR A 76 3.12 -6.17 13.47
CA THR A 76 4.27 -6.63 12.69
C THR A 76 4.17 -6.23 11.22
N PRO A 77 5.32 -5.95 10.57
CA PRO A 77 5.32 -5.62 9.15
C PRO A 77 5.00 -6.84 8.30
N PHE A 78 4.48 -6.60 7.10
CA PHE A 78 4.17 -7.62 6.11
C PHE A 78 4.48 -7.13 4.69
N TYR A 79 4.63 -8.06 3.76
CA TYR A 79 4.79 -7.72 2.36
C TYR A 79 3.45 -7.59 1.65
N MET A 80 3.27 -6.52 0.88
CA MET A 80 2.07 -6.27 0.07
C MET A 80 2.48 -5.98 -1.38
N PRO A 81 1.83 -6.62 -2.38
CA PRO A 81 2.04 -6.23 -3.77
C PRO A 81 1.50 -4.80 -4.00
N ASP A 82 2.18 -4.02 -4.84
CA ASP A 82 1.74 -2.66 -5.17
C ASP A 82 0.33 -2.70 -5.79
N PRO A 83 -0.70 -2.19 -5.10
CA PRO A 83 -2.08 -2.26 -5.56
C PRO A 83 -2.34 -1.45 -6.84
N THR A 84 -1.46 -0.51 -7.18
CA THR A 84 -1.59 0.38 -8.34
C THR A 84 -0.84 -0.07 -9.58
N THR A 85 0.43 -0.46 -9.44
CA THR A 85 1.33 -0.70 -10.59
C THR A 85 1.53 -2.19 -10.86
N ASP A 86 1.23 -3.06 -9.89
CA ASP A 86 1.44 -4.49 -10.06
C ASP A 86 0.66 -5.03 -11.27
N SER A 87 1.37 -5.76 -12.13
CA SER A 87 0.89 -6.31 -13.40
C SER A 87 0.67 -5.31 -14.53
N TRP A 88 1.25 -4.10 -14.48
CA TRP A 88 1.28 -3.22 -15.64
C TRP A 88 2.37 -3.66 -16.61
N PRO A 89 2.12 -3.67 -17.94
CA PRO A 89 3.17 -3.96 -18.90
C PRO A 89 4.22 -2.85 -18.86
N LEU A 90 5.48 -3.24 -18.85
CA LEU A 90 6.60 -2.35 -19.07
C LEU A 90 6.52 -1.85 -20.52
N LEU A 91 6.42 -0.53 -20.70
CA LEU A 91 6.25 0.09 -22.01
C LEU A 91 7.59 0.61 -22.56
N ASP A 92 7.72 0.63 -23.89
CA ASP A 92 8.80 1.32 -24.60
C ASP A 92 8.49 2.82 -24.83
N ASP A 93 9.41 3.54 -25.47
CA ASP A 93 9.26 4.97 -25.76
C ASP A 93 8.07 5.30 -26.68
N ALA A 94 7.53 4.31 -27.40
CA ALA A 94 6.35 4.43 -28.25
C ALA A 94 5.05 3.99 -27.53
N GLY A 95 5.13 3.61 -26.25
CA GLY A 95 4.01 3.16 -25.45
C GLY A 95 3.57 1.72 -25.73
N GLN A 96 4.39 0.92 -26.41
CA GLN A 96 4.12 -0.50 -26.67
C GLN A 96 4.70 -1.39 -25.56
N PRO A 97 4.03 -2.49 -25.20
CA PRO A 97 4.55 -3.40 -24.19
C PRO A 97 5.82 -4.10 -24.66
N LEU A 98 6.87 -4.05 -23.84
CA LEU A 98 8.07 -4.86 -24.03
C LEU A 98 7.71 -6.33 -23.79
N LEU A 99 8.08 -7.17 -24.76
CA LEU A 99 7.78 -8.60 -24.74
C LEU A 99 9.03 -9.41 -24.36
N THR A 100 8.81 -10.56 -23.73
CA THR A 100 9.82 -11.61 -23.55
C THR A 100 10.13 -12.29 -24.89
N ASP A 101 11.15 -13.15 -24.90
CA ASP A 101 11.48 -14.05 -26.01
C ASP A 101 10.33 -14.97 -26.43
N THR A 102 9.39 -15.23 -25.52
CA THR A 102 8.15 -16.00 -25.75
C THR A 102 6.96 -15.15 -26.20
N GLY A 103 7.14 -13.83 -26.39
CA GLY A 103 6.09 -12.91 -26.82
C GLY A 103 5.11 -12.47 -25.74
N GLN A 104 5.41 -12.70 -24.46
CA GLN A 104 4.59 -12.27 -23.33
C GLN A 104 5.03 -10.90 -22.82
N PRO A 105 4.13 -9.99 -22.39
CA PRO A 105 4.52 -8.72 -21.82
C PRO A 105 5.35 -8.89 -20.55
N ILE A 106 6.44 -8.13 -20.43
CA ILE A 106 7.17 -7.97 -19.18
C ILE A 106 6.30 -7.12 -18.25
N LEU A 107 5.92 -7.68 -17.10
CA LEU A 107 5.08 -6.98 -16.13
C LEU A 107 5.93 -6.33 -15.04
N LEU A 108 5.52 -5.12 -14.64
CA LEU A 108 6.02 -4.48 -13.44
C LEU A 108 5.49 -5.22 -12.22
N GLY A 109 6.40 -5.61 -11.33
CA GLY A 109 6.09 -6.16 -10.01
C GLY A 109 6.85 -5.35 -8.97
N GLU A 110 6.12 -4.57 -8.19
CA GLU A 110 6.67 -3.88 -7.01
C GLU A 110 6.06 -4.50 -5.76
N GLN A 111 6.91 -4.81 -4.78
CA GLN A 111 6.50 -5.36 -3.49
C GLN A 111 6.90 -4.38 -2.39
N TRP A 112 5.92 -3.99 -1.58
CA TRP A 112 6.11 -3.07 -0.48
C TRP A 112 6.23 -3.82 0.83
N LEU A 113 7.23 -3.46 1.64
CA LEU A 113 7.22 -3.78 3.06
C LEU A 113 6.40 -2.72 3.77
N VAL A 114 5.29 -3.13 4.38
CA VAL A 114 4.33 -2.22 4.98
C VAL A 114 4.02 -2.59 6.42
N LEU A 115 3.56 -1.60 7.18
CA LEU A 115 2.93 -1.78 8.49
C LEU A 115 1.50 -1.26 8.40
N PHE A 116 0.55 -1.83 9.16
CA PHE A 116 -0.74 -1.18 9.32
C PHE A 116 -0.57 0.22 9.92
N GLY A 117 -1.43 1.16 9.52
CA GLY A 117 -1.44 2.52 10.06
C GLY A 117 -1.98 2.57 11.49
N ASP A 118 -1.98 3.77 12.07
CA ASP A 118 -2.38 3.99 13.47
C ASP A 118 -3.85 3.66 13.74
N THR A 119 -4.69 3.74 12.71
CA THR A 119 -6.12 3.42 12.80
C THR A 119 -6.35 1.95 12.46
N PRO A 120 -7.04 1.18 13.33
CA PRO A 120 -7.39 -0.20 13.01
C PRO A 120 -8.30 -0.26 11.77
N PRO A 121 -8.28 -1.38 11.01
CA PRO A 121 -9.19 -1.60 9.90
C PRO A 121 -10.65 -1.40 10.32
N SER A 122 -11.42 -0.72 9.49
CA SER A 122 -12.85 -0.50 9.68
C SER A 122 -13.66 -1.33 8.70
N GLU A 123 -14.80 -1.83 9.15
CA GLU A 123 -15.69 -2.70 8.38
C GLU A 123 -17.03 -1.99 8.11
N ALA A 124 -17.50 -2.08 6.87
CA ALA A 124 -18.82 -1.63 6.47
C ALA A 124 -19.51 -2.72 5.62
N VAL A 125 -20.79 -2.97 5.88
CA VAL A 125 -21.58 -3.92 5.07
C VAL A 125 -22.07 -3.22 3.81
N VAL A 126 -21.82 -3.84 2.66
CA VAL A 126 -22.24 -3.38 1.33
C VAL A 126 -23.04 -4.50 0.67
N GLY A 127 -24.36 -4.49 0.87
CA GLY A 127 -25.22 -5.57 0.39
C GLY A 127 -24.90 -6.90 1.09
N VAL A 128 -24.29 -7.84 0.36
CA VAL A 128 -23.88 -9.17 0.85
C VAL A 128 -22.36 -9.24 1.08
N GLU A 129 -21.65 -8.18 0.73
CA GLU A 129 -20.19 -8.08 0.84
C GLU A 129 -19.80 -7.15 1.99
N PHE A 130 -18.52 -7.21 2.34
CA PHE A 130 -17.90 -6.43 3.39
C PHE A 130 -16.83 -5.55 2.78
N ARG A 131 -16.96 -4.24 2.94
CA ARG A 131 -15.91 -3.30 2.63
C ARG A 131 -15.03 -3.14 3.86
N ILE A 132 -13.75 -3.50 3.73
CA ILE A 132 -12.75 -3.27 4.76
C ILE A 132 -11.88 -2.09 4.32
N SER A 133 -11.85 -1.03 5.12
CA SER A 133 -11.03 0.16 4.86
C SER A 133 -9.93 0.26 5.90
N PHE A 134 -8.69 0.41 5.46
CA PHE A 134 -7.52 0.43 6.32
C PHE A 134 -6.44 1.35 5.71
N SER A 135 -5.47 1.73 6.54
CA SER A 135 -4.29 2.44 6.08
C SER A 135 -3.05 1.57 6.30
N VAL A 136 -2.05 1.74 5.43
CA VAL A 136 -0.74 1.12 5.56
C VAL A 136 0.34 2.18 5.46
N THR A 137 1.41 2.02 6.21
CA THR A 137 2.62 2.82 6.09
C THR A 137 3.68 2.01 5.37
N VAL A 138 4.08 2.46 4.19
CA VAL A 138 5.17 1.89 3.40
C VAL A 138 6.48 2.26 4.07
N MET A 139 7.25 1.24 4.43
CA MET A 139 8.57 1.41 5.00
C MET A 139 9.54 1.89 3.91
N PRO A 140 10.40 2.89 4.20
CA PRO A 140 11.31 3.49 3.25
C PRO A 140 12.55 2.63 2.94
#